data_AF-H3DRD2-F1
#
_entry.id   AF-H3DRD2-F1
#
_cell.length_a   1.000
_cell.length_b   1.000
_cell.length_c   1.000
_cell.angle_alpha   90.00
_cell.angle_beta   90.00
_cell.angle_gamma   90.00
#
_symmetry.space_group_name_H-M   'P 1'
#
loop_
_entity.id
_entity.type
_entity.pdbx_description
1 polymer ?
#
loop_
_entity_poly.entity_id
_entity_poly.type
_entity_poly.pdbx_seq_one_letter_code
_entity_poly.pdbx_strand_id
1 'polypeptide(L)'
;MLNLHYYIHSALLQKLQKFVVFRSVSEEFKVPDGMVGFIIGRGGEQISRLQQESGCKIQIAPDSGGMPDRSVTLTGLPESIQTAKRLLTEIVEKGRPAPAFNPNDGPGMTVQEIMIPASKAGLVIGKGGETIKSLQERAGVKMVMIQDGPQNTGADKPLRISGEPFKVQ
;
A
#
# COMPACT_ATOMS: atom_id res chain seq x y z
N MET A 1 20.95 -52.85 11.59
CA MET A 1 21.10 -51.50 12.17
C MET A 1 21.37 -50.38 11.14
N LEU A 2 22.07 -50.64 10.03
CA LEU A 2 22.41 -49.61 9.02
C LEU A 2 21.21 -48.87 8.37
N ASN A 3 20.05 -49.53 8.23
CA ASN A 3 18.87 -48.94 7.57
C ASN A 3 18.25 -47.78 8.35
N LEU A 4 18.22 -47.82 9.69
CA LEU A 4 17.60 -46.77 10.49
C LEU A 4 18.46 -45.50 10.52
N HIS A 5 19.78 -45.67 10.59
CA HIS A 5 20.72 -44.55 10.54
C HIS A 5 20.66 -43.82 9.18
N TYR A 6 20.57 -44.58 8.08
CA TYR A 6 20.40 -44.01 6.74
C TYR A 6 19.07 -43.24 6.60
N TYR A 7 17.98 -43.78 7.16
CA TYR A 7 16.66 -43.14 7.08
C TYR A 7 16.57 -41.84 7.90
N ILE A 8 17.19 -41.82 9.10
CA ILE A 8 17.26 -40.59 9.90
C ILE A 8 18.13 -39.55 9.21
N HIS A 9 19.28 -39.95 8.65
CA HIS A 9 20.18 -39.05 7.93
C HIS A 9 19.52 -38.44 6.69
N SER A 10 18.79 -39.24 5.90
CA SER A 10 18.08 -38.76 4.71
C SER A 10 16.90 -37.83 5.07
N ALA A 11 16.12 -38.16 6.10
CA ALA A 11 15.02 -37.32 6.58
C ALA A 11 15.53 -35.99 7.18
N LEU A 12 16.68 -36.00 7.86
CA LEU A 12 17.31 -34.78 8.38
C LEU A 12 17.83 -33.91 7.23
N LEU A 13 18.52 -34.49 6.24
CA LEU A 13 18.95 -33.79 5.02
C LEU A 13 17.77 -33.19 4.25
N GLN A 14 16.65 -33.90 4.13
CA GLN A 14 15.46 -33.41 3.45
C GLN A 14 14.75 -32.29 4.23
N LYS A 15 14.77 -32.33 5.57
CA LYS A 15 14.30 -31.23 6.43
C LYS A 15 15.26 -30.03 6.40
N LEU A 16 16.56 -30.26 6.39
CA LEU A 16 17.58 -29.21 6.28
C LEU A 16 17.57 -28.55 4.90
N GLN A 17 17.34 -29.29 3.82
CA GLN A 17 17.13 -28.73 2.47
C GLN A 17 15.89 -27.82 2.42
N LYS A 18 14.81 -28.18 3.13
CA LYS A 18 13.64 -27.29 3.31
C LYS A 18 13.94 -26.06 4.17
N PHE A 19 14.98 -26.11 5.01
CA PHE A 19 15.38 -25.02 5.89
C PHE A 19 16.43 -24.07 5.26
N VAL A 20 17.11 -24.48 4.18
CA VAL A 20 18.34 -23.82 3.69
C VAL A 20 18.19 -23.05 2.37
N VAL A 21 17.00 -22.92 1.77
CA VAL A 21 16.90 -22.15 0.51
C VAL A 21 15.64 -21.28 0.44
N PHE A 22 15.67 -20.14 1.14
CA PHE A 22 14.81 -18.99 0.81
C PHE A 22 15.39 -18.31 -0.43
N ARG A 23 15.02 -18.85 -1.60
CA ARG A 23 15.42 -18.27 -2.88
C ARG A 23 14.48 -17.13 -3.23
N SER A 24 15.07 -16.04 -3.72
CA SER A 24 14.29 -15.07 -4.47
C SER A 24 13.73 -15.76 -5.71
N VAL A 25 12.44 -15.54 -5.97
CA VAL A 25 11.74 -15.98 -7.17
C VAL A 25 11.23 -14.75 -7.91
N SER A 26 10.86 -14.93 -9.18
CA SER A 26 10.25 -13.88 -9.98
C SER A 26 8.90 -14.37 -10.49
N GLU A 27 7.86 -13.57 -10.28
CA GLU A 27 6.50 -13.87 -10.71
C GLU A 27 5.93 -12.71 -11.54
N GLU A 28 5.13 -13.04 -12.54
CA GLU A 28 4.36 -12.06 -13.31
C GLU A 28 2.98 -11.88 -12.67
N PHE A 29 2.57 -10.63 -12.51
CA PHE A 29 1.27 -10.22 -11.99
C PHE A 29 0.64 -9.21 -12.95
N LYS A 30 -0.69 -9.22 -13.09
CA LYS A 30 -1.40 -8.32 -14.01
C LYS A 30 -2.24 -7.32 -13.23
N VAL A 31 -2.21 -6.08 -13.67
CA VAL A 31 -3.03 -4.99 -13.13
C VAL A 31 -3.75 -4.27 -14.27
N PRO A 32 -4.95 -3.71 -14.06
CA PRO A 32 -5.63 -2.93 -15.10
C PRO A 32 -4.79 -1.75 -15.57
N ASP A 33 -4.77 -1.50 -16.88
CA ASP A 33 -3.91 -0.49 -17.49
C ASP A 33 -4.14 0.92 -16.92
N GLY A 34 -5.42 1.27 -16.75
CA GLY A 34 -5.85 2.55 -16.20
C GLY A 34 -5.45 2.76 -14.73
N MET A 35 -5.03 1.71 -14.03
CA MET A 35 -4.63 1.79 -12.61
C MET A 35 -3.13 1.97 -12.40
N VAL A 36 -2.33 1.82 -13.45
CA VAL A 36 -0.86 1.90 -13.39
C VAL A 36 -0.39 3.26 -12.84
N GLY A 37 -1.06 4.35 -13.21
CA GLY A 37 -0.75 5.68 -12.69
C GLY A 37 -0.87 5.77 -11.16
N PHE A 38 -1.89 5.12 -10.57
CA PHE A 38 -2.08 5.08 -9.12
C PHE A 38 -1.06 4.19 -8.42
N ILE A 39 -0.61 3.12 -9.07
CA ILE A 39 0.45 2.24 -8.55
C ILE A 39 1.80 2.95 -8.54
N ILE A 40 2.13 3.70 -9.59
CA ILE A 40 3.40 4.44 -9.70
C ILE A 40 3.41 5.65 -8.74
N GLY A 41 2.32 6.42 -8.72
CA GLY A 41 2.21 7.66 -7.96
C GLY A 41 3.02 8.81 -8.54
N ARG A 42 2.80 10.02 -8.01
CA ARG A 42 3.53 11.22 -8.45
C ARG A 42 5.03 11.04 -8.18
N GLY A 43 5.85 11.22 -9.22
CA GLY A 43 7.31 11.09 -9.10
C GLY A 43 7.81 9.68 -8.76
N GLY A 44 6.97 8.65 -8.85
CA GLY A 44 7.34 7.27 -8.48
C GLY A 44 7.36 7.02 -6.96
N GLU A 45 6.82 7.93 -6.15
CA GLU A 45 6.81 7.79 -4.68
C GLU A 45 6.06 6.53 -4.22
N GLN A 46 4.89 6.26 -4.83
CA GLN A 46 4.03 5.16 -4.43
C GLN A 46 4.67 3.81 -4.73
N ILE A 47 5.19 3.60 -5.95
CA ILE A 47 5.89 2.35 -6.29
C ILE A 47 7.16 2.15 -5.48
N SER A 48 7.88 3.23 -5.16
CA SER A 48 9.06 3.15 -4.29
C SER A 48 8.69 2.66 -2.89
N ARG A 49 7.59 3.18 -2.33
CA ARG A 49 7.03 2.74 -1.05
C ARG A 49 6.55 1.29 -1.11
N LEU A 50 5.81 0.89 -2.15
CA LEU A 50 5.36 -0.49 -2.32
C LEU A 50 6.52 -1.48 -2.30
N GLN A 51 7.62 -1.14 -2.97
CA GLN A 51 8.84 -1.95 -2.95
C GLN A 51 9.47 -2.00 -1.56
N GLN A 52 9.52 -0.87 -0.84
CA GLN A 52 10.06 -0.80 0.52
C GLN A 52 9.23 -1.62 1.52
N GLU A 53 7.90 -1.48 1.49
CA GLU A 53 6.99 -2.17 2.43
C GLU A 53 6.90 -3.66 2.15
N SER A 54 6.93 -4.07 0.88
CA SER A 54 6.87 -5.49 0.52
C SER A 54 8.22 -6.21 0.60
N GLY A 55 9.34 -5.47 0.56
CA GLY A 55 10.66 -6.05 0.32
C GLY A 55 10.79 -6.73 -1.06
N CYS A 56 9.87 -6.44 -1.98
CA CYS A 56 9.84 -6.98 -3.32
C CYS A 56 10.34 -5.92 -4.31
N LYS A 57 11.12 -6.33 -5.31
CA LYS A 57 11.35 -5.49 -6.50
C LYS A 57 10.11 -5.55 -7.38
N ILE A 58 9.61 -4.39 -7.80
CA ILE A 58 8.38 -4.26 -8.59
C ILE A 58 8.75 -3.53 -9.89
N GLN A 59 8.59 -4.19 -11.03
CA GLN A 59 8.85 -3.62 -12.34
C GLN A 59 7.59 -3.67 -13.19
N ILE A 60 7.09 -2.51 -13.60
CA ILE A 60 5.91 -2.41 -14.47
C ILE A 60 6.41 -2.37 -15.91
N ALA A 61 5.75 -3.11 -16.81
CA ALA A 61 6.03 -3.04 -18.24
C ALA A 61 5.85 -1.60 -18.76
N PRO A 62 6.63 -1.15 -19.76
CA PRO A 62 6.55 0.22 -20.28
C PRO A 62 5.21 0.53 -20.94
N ASP A 63 4.58 -0.48 -21.56
CA ASP A 63 3.26 -0.41 -22.16
C ASP A 63 2.52 -1.75 -21.98
N SER A 64 1.27 -1.82 -22.42
CA SER A 64 0.41 -3.02 -22.36
C SER A 64 0.23 -3.64 -23.74
N GLY A 65 0.87 -3.11 -24.78
CA GLY A 65 0.63 -3.50 -26.16
C GLY A 65 -0.82 -3.32 -26.62
N GLY A 66 -1.59 -2.41 -26.00
CA GLY A 66 -3.01 -2.21 -26.28
C GLY A 66 -3.95 -3.16 -25.53
N MET A 67 -3.43 -3.97 -24.59
CA MET A 67 -4.24 -4.84 -23.74
C MET A 67 -4.86 -4.07 -22.57
N PRO A 68 -6.00 -4.54 -22.02
CA PRO A 68 -6.65 -3.93 -20.86
C PRO A 68 -5.84 -4.06 -19.56
N ASP A 69 -4.86 -4.96 -19.53
CA ASP A 69 -3.99 -5.22 -18.39
C ASP A 69 -2.53 -4.91 -18.73
N ARG A 70 -1.79 -4.40 -17.75
CA ARG A 70 -0.34 -4.21 -17.80
C ARG A 70 0.37 -5.25 -16.94
N SER A 71 1.44 -5.83 -17.47
CA SER A 71 2.28 -6.80 -16.75
C SER A 71 3.18 -6.11 -15.73
N VAL A 72 3.26 -6.72 -14.55
CA VAL A 72 4.09 -6.31 -13.42
C VAL A 72 4.95 -7.50 -13.00
N THR A 73 6.26 -7.35 -13.08
CA THR A 73 7.22 -8.36 -12.62
C THR A 73 7.55 -8.10 -11.15
N LEU A 74 7.32 -9.10 -10.32
CA LEU A 74 7.59 -9.10 -8.88
C LEU A 74 8.76 -10.04 -8.60
N THR A 75 9.85 -9.52 -8.01
CA THR A 75 11.02 -10.32 -7.67
C THR A 75 11.37 -10.18 -6.18
N GLY A 76 11.39 -11.29 -5.45
CA GLY A 76 11.65 -11.29 -4.01
C GLY A 76 11.46 -12.66 -3.38
N LEU A 77 11.44 -12.72 -2.05
CA LEU A 77 11.00 -13.92 -1.35
C LEU A 77 9.50 -14.17 -1.63
N PRO A 78 9.02 -15.42 -1.54
CA PRO A 78 7.60 -15.72 -1.74
C PRO A 78 6.67 -14.87 -0.85
N GLU A 79 7.05 -14.65 0.41
CA GLU A 79 6.31 -13.79 1.34
C GLU A 79 6.30 -12.32 0.91
N SER A 80 7.42 -11.82 0.39
CA SER A 80 7.54 -10.47 -0.17
C SER A 80 6.65 -10.28 -1.39
N ILE A 81 6.63 -11.27 -2.29
CA ILE A 81 5.77 -11.26 -3.49
C ILE A 81 4.29 -11.28 -3.08
N GLN A 82 3.91 -12.11 -2.11
CA GLN A 82 2.54 -12.17 -1.61
C GLN A 82 2.11 -10.82 -1.01
N THR A 83 3.00 -10.19 -0.25
CA THR A 83 2.77 -8.85 0.31
C THR A 83 2.61 -7.80 -0.80
N ALA A 84 3.48 -7.82 -1.82
CA ALA A 84 3.39 -6.93 -2.96
C ALA A 84 2.06 -7.09 -3.73
N LYS A 85 1.64 -8.34 -4.00
CA LYS A 85 0.35 -8.63 -4.66
C LYS A 85 -0.83 -8.07 -3.88
N ARG A 86 -0.85 -8.23 -2.55
CA ARG A 86 -1.91 -7.66 -1.70
C ARG A 86 -1.95 -6.14 -1.81
N LEU A 87 -0.81 -5.46 -1.65
CA LEU A 87 -0.74 -4.00 -1.71
C LEU A 87 -1.16 -3.46 -3.10
N LEU A 88 -0.74 -4.13 -4.18
CA LEU A 88 -1.16 -3.79 -5.54
C LEU A 88 -2.67 -3.96 -5.72
N THR A 89 -3.22 -5.07 -5.24
CA THR A 89 -4.66 -5.36 -5.32
C THR A 89 -5.47 -4.30 -4.57
N GLU A 90 -5.02 -3.89 -3.38
CA GLU A 90 -5.69 -2.83 -2.61
C GLU A 90 -5.74 -1.49 -3.37
N ILE A 91 -4.68 -1.12 -4.09
CA ILE A 91 -4.67 0.10 -4.90
C ILE A 91 -5.64 -0.01 -6.08
N VAL A 92 -5.64 -1.16 -6.76
CA VAL A 92 -6.53 -1.44 -7.89
C VAL A 92 -8.00 -1.43 -7.46
N GLU A 93 -8.33 -2.08 -6.35
CA GLU A 93 -9.71 -2.16 -5.84
C GLU A 93 -10.22 -0.80 -5.33
N LYS A 94 -9.35 -0.02 -4.67
CA LYS A 94 -9.75 1.27 -4.10
C LYS A 94 -9.80 2.38 -5.15
N GLY A 95 -9.15 2.23 -6.31
CA GLY A 95 -9.11 3.22 -7.39
C GLY A 95 -8.46 4.56 -6.98
N ARG A 96 -7.65 4.55 -5.92
CA ARG A 96 -7.03 5.74 -5.31
C ARG A 96 -5.61 5.40 -4.84
N PRO A 97 -4.68 6.37 -4.84
CA PRO A 97 -3.35 6.15 -4.29
C PRO A 97 -3.50 5.69 -2.82
N ALA A 98 -2.61 4.82 -2.34
CA ALA A 98 -2.55 4.55 -0.90
C ALA A 98 -2.31 5.90 -0.19
N PRO A 99 -2.78 6.08 1.06
CA PRO A 99 -2.68 7.37 1.75
C PRO A 99 -1.23 7.84 1.69
N ALA A 100 -0.99 8.92 0.93
CA ALA A 100 0.36 9.40 0.63
C ALA A 100 1.07 9.57 1.97
N PHE A 101 2.31 9.13 2.17
CA PHE A 101 2.99 9.48 3.42
C PHE A 101 3.52 10.89 3.23
N ASN A 102 3.06 11.90 3.98
CA ASN A 102 3.73 13.19 3.88
C ASN A 102 5.05 13.02 4.63
N PRO A 103 6.21 13.30 4.03
CA PRO A 103 7.50 13.20 4.73
C PRO A 103 7.56 14.08 6.00
N ASN A 104 6.69 15.09 6.10
CA ASN A 104 6.48 15.92 7.29
C ASN A 104 5.70 15.25 8.43
N ASP A 105 5.11 14.06 8.23
CA ASP A 105 4.33 13.39 9.26
C ASP A 105 5.22 12.67 10.30
N GLY A 106 6.55 12.60 10.12
CA GLY A 106 7.49 12.05 11.09
C GLY A 106 7.55 10.51 11.13
N PRO A 107 8.69 9.91 11.49
CA PRO A 107 8.82 8.44 11.58
C PRO A 107 7.90 7.88 12.69
N GLY A 108 7.15 6.82 12.38
CA GLY A 108 6.26 6.14 13.34
C GLY A 108 4.79 6.59 13.33
N MET A 109 4.40 7.45 12.39
CA MET A 109 3.03 7.96 12.28
C MET A 109 2.23 7.17 11.24
N THR A 110 0.94 6.95 11.51
CA THR A 110 0.00 6.27 10.62
C THR A 110 -0.90 7.29 9.93
N VAL A 111 -1.30 6.98 8.70
CA VAL A 111 -2.22 7.81 7.93
C VAL A 111 -3.43 6.98 7.52
N GLN A 112 -4.62 7.46 7.86
CA GLN A 112 -5.88 6.93 7.37
C GLN A 112 -6.61 7.96 6.51
N GLU A 113 -7.33 7.50 5.50
CA GLU A 113 -8.18 8.34 4.66
C GLU A 113 -9.62 7.85 4.69
N ILE A 114 -10.51 8.75 5.09
CA ILE A 114 -11.95 8.50 5.21
C ILE A 114 -12.67 9.31 4.12
N MET A 115 -13.57 8.66 3.38
CA MET A 115 -14.38 9.35 2.37
C MET A 115 -15.53 10.08 3.05
N ILE A 116 -15.57 11.40 2.89
CA ILE A 116 -16.62 12.25 3.45
C ILE A 116 -17.46 12.79 2.29
N PRO A 117 -18.78 12.53 2.26
CA PRO A 117 -19.65 13.10 1.25
C PRO A 117 -19.46 14.62 1.14
N ALA A 118 -19.43 15.15 -0.09
CA ALA A 118 -19.21 16.58 -0.30
C ALA A 118 -20.22 17.45 0.47
N SER A 119 -21.47 16.99 0.64
CA SER A 119 -22.51 17.66 1.41
C SER A 119 -22.24 17.71 2.92
N LYS A 120 -21.38 16.83 3.44
CA LYS A 120 -21.00 16.71 4.86
C LYS A 120 -19.62 17.27 5.16
N ALA A 121 -18.78 17.50 4.16
CA ALA A 121 -17.44 18.05 4.32
C ALA A 121 -17.43 19.38 5.09
N GLY A 122 -18.39 20.27 4.79
CA GLY A 122 -18.52 21.54 5.51
C GLY A 122 -18.81 21.40 7.00
N LEU A 123 -19.50 20.33 7.41
CA LEU A 123 -19.78 20.04 8.82
C LEU A 123 -18.54 19.53 9.56
N VAL A 124 -17.71 18.73 8.87
CA VAL A 124 -16.43 18.24 9.41
C VAL A 124 -15.45 19.41 9.59
N ILE A 125 -15.35 20.29 8.61
CA ILE A 125 -14.45 21.46 8.65
C ILE A 125 -14.94 22.47 9.69
N GLY A 126 -16.25 22.76 9.71
CA GLY A 126 -16.84 23.80 10.55
C GLY A 126 -16.60 25.22 10.03
N LYS A 127 -17.28 26.19 10.64
CA LYS A 127 -17.12 27.62 10.30
C LYS A 127 -15.66 28.03 10.53
N GLY A 128 -14.99 28.52 9.49
CA GLY A 128 -13.58 28.93 9.57
C GLY A 128 -12.57 27.80 9.89
N GLY A 129 -12.98 26.53 9.77
CA GLY A 129 -12.13 25.39 10.13
C GLY A 129 -12.03 25.11 11.64
N GLU A 130 -12.87 25.73 12.46
CA GLU A 130 -12.83 25.58 13.92
C GLU A 130 -13.08 24.14 14.37
N THR A 131 -14.07 23.47 13.78
CA THR A 131 -14.45 22.10 14.15
C THR A 131 -13.32 21.13 13.86
N ILE A 132 -12.73 21.14 12.66
CA ILE A 132 -11.61 20.26 12.32
C ILE A 132 -10.37 20.57 13.15
N LYS A 133 -10.11 21.84 13.51
CA LYS A 133 -9.00 22.19 14.41
C LYS A 133 -9.20 21.63 15.81
N SER A 134 -10.40 21.79 16.37
CA SER A 134 -10.72 21.23 17.69
C SER A 134 -10.65 19.71 17.71
N LEU A 135 -11.12 19.04 16.64
CA LEU A 135 -11.02 17.59 16.50
C LEU A 135 -9.57 17.11 16.44
N GLN A 136 -8.71 17.80 15.68
CA GLN A 136 -7.28 17.52 15.62
C GLN A 136 -6.61 17.65 16.98
N GLU A 137 -6.86 18.75 17.68
CA GLU A 137 -6.29 19.04 19.00
C GLU A 137 -6.71 17.98 20.04
N ARG A 138 -8.01 17.66 20.09
CA ARG A 138 -8.56 16.68 21.03
C ARG A 138 -8.08 15.26 20.77
N ALA A 139 -8.00 14.86 19.50
CA ALA A 139 -7.55 13.52 19.13
C ALA A 139 -6.01 13.39 19.11
N GLY A 140 -5.28 14.51 19.16
CA GLY A 140 -3.81 14.49 19.03
C GLY A 140 -3.35 13.95 17.66
N VAL A 141 -4.15 14.20 16.63
CA VAL A 141 -3.91 13.80 15.23
C VAL A 141 -4.01 15.03 14.34
N LYS A 142 -3.45 14.93 13.15
CA LYS A 142 -3.57 15.93 12.09
C LYS A 142 -4.64 15.48 11.10
N MET A 143 -5.55 16.36 10.76
CA MET A 143 -6.68 16.10 9.87
C MET A 143 -6.64 17.09 8.72
N VAL A 144 -6.59 16.59 7.49
CA VAL A 144 -6.50 17.40 6.27
C VAL A 144 -7.57 16.95 5.29
N MET A 145 -8.46 17.86 4.91
CA MET A 145 -9.40 17.62 3.84
C MET A 145 -8.67 17.77 2.50
N ILE A 146 -8.57 16.70 1.71
CA ILE A 146 -7.99 16.76 0.38
C ILE A 146 -9.03 17.35 -0.56
N GLN A 147 -8.67 18.45 -1.22
CA GLN A 147 -9.48 19.09 -2.25
C GLN A 147 -8.73 18.94 -3.57
N ASP A 148 -9.11 17.94 -4.37
CA ASP A 148 -8.55 17.77 -5.71
C ASP A 148 -9.17 18.80 -6.68
N GLY A 149 -8.48 19.92 -6.86
CA GLY A 149 -8.70 20.86 -7.96
C GLY A 149 -10.03 21.67 -7.94
N PRO A 150 -10.24 22.53 -8.95
CA PRO A 150 -11.37 23.48 -9.01
C PRO A 150 -12.74 22.82 -9.26
N GLN A 151 -12.82 21.49 -9.28
CA GLN A 151 -14.04 20.76 -9.57
C GLN A 151 -14.76 20.35 -8.27
N ASN A 152 -15.75 21.14 -7.89
CA ASN A 152 -16.76 20.75 -6.90
C ASN A 152 -17.74 19.76 -7.58
N THR A 153 -17.28 18.55 -7.89
CA THR A 153 -18.08 17.53 -8.62
C THR A 153 -19.17 16.86 -7.78
N GLY A 154 -19.30 17.23 -6.49
CA GLY A 154 -20.20 16.55 -5.56
C GLY A 154 -19.71 15.16 -5.13
N ALA A 155 -18.56 14.72 -5.65
CA ALA A 155 -17.92 13.47 -5.27
C ALA A 155 -17.42 13.50 -3.82
N ASP A 156 -17.35 12.33 -3.19
CA ASP A 156 -16.82 12.19 -1.84
C ASP A 156 -15.40 12.77 -1.75
N LYS A 157 -15.18 13.56 -0.70
CA LYS A 157 -13.92 14.25 -0.44
C LYS A 157 -13.09 13.44 0.56
N PRO A 158 -11.82 13.12 0.26
CA PRO A 158 -10.98 12.39 1.21
C PRO A 158 -10.63 13.28 2.42
N LEU A 159 -10.92 12.80 3.62
CA LEU A 159 -10.38 13.33 4.87
C LEU A 159 -9.20 12.46 5.29
N ARG A 160 -8.02 13.04 5.29
CA ARG A 160 -6.79 12.40 5.73
C ARG A 160 -6.56 12.65 7.21
N ILE A 161 -6.29 11.61 7.98
CA ILE A 161 -5.99 11.65 9.40
C ILE A 161 -4.59 11.06 9.59
N SER A 162 -3.61 11.85 10.04
CA SER A 162 -2.25 11.41 10.35
C SER A 162 -1.92 11.57 11.83
N GLY A 163 -1.33 10.55 12.45
CA GLY A 163 -1.05 10.53 13.89
C GLY A 163 -0.48 9.20 14.34
N GLU A 164 -0.19 9.07 15.64
CA GLU A 164 0.32 7.82 16.20
C GLU A 164 -0.71 6.68 16.02
N PRO A 165 -0.27 5.43 15.78
CA PRO A 165 -1.16 4.30 15.47
C PRO A 165 -2.36 4.14 16.40
N PHE A 166 -2.16 4.42 17.70
CA PHE A 166 -3.20 4.28 18.73
C PHE A 166 -4.20 5.44 18.78
N LYS A 167 -3.90 6.57 18.13
CA LYS A 167 -4.77 7.76 18.08
C LYS A 167 -5.62 7.83 16.82
N VAL A 168 -5.25 7.06 15.80
CA VAL A 168 -5.87 7.09 14.46
C VAL A 168 -6.93 5.98 14.29
N GLN A 169 -7.10 5.09 15.27
CA GLN A 169 -8.14 4.04 15.27
C GLN A 169 -9.54 4.55 15.63
#